data_AF-A0A812N451-F1
#
_entry.id   AF-A0A812N451-F1
#
_cell.length_a   1.000
_cell.length_b   1.000
_cell.length_c   1.000
_cell.angle_alpha   90.00
_cell.angle_beta   90.00
_cell.angle_gamma   90.00
#
_symmetry.space_group_name_H-M   'P 1'
#
loop_
_entity.id
_entity.type
_entity.pdbx_description
1 polymer ?
#
loop_
_entity_poly.entity_id
_entity_poly.type
_entity_poly.pdbx_seq_one_letter_code
_entity_poly.pdbx_strand_id
1 'polypeptide(L)'
;MLTPWIGLAMFVISFPILWWNERRATGQRASHPSGPAAGGSTVPVVQGTPVNKDGPDNARGADVEAEAVVGKEVATTERHSLLQLSPTEAYQEGVNNFEDRICTPFYCRAVRQCFEKMPELDGYGDCRTYFFRVLGVMMMFTGIDMFLSPTYFLVHSLWFFGFIVAGHLALCACKSACMLSIGTIATSYVIHRPGIVLFLATSIVGVSALSLYYNVPTHGAAAAAAHR
;
A
#
# COMPACT_ATOMS: atom_id res chain seq x y z
N MET A 1 28.08 18.34 -7.61
CA MET A 1 28.00 17.53 -6.36
C MET A 1 26.58 17.33 -5.84
N LEU A 2 25.58 18.10 -6.29
CA LEU A 2 24.19 17.93 -5.84
C LEU A 2 23.48 16.69 -6.45
N THR A 3 23.88 16.28 -7.66
CA THR A 3 23.28 15.17 -8.42
C THR A 3 23.06 13.86 -7.64
N PRO A 4 24.07 13.30 -6.92
CA PRO A 4 23.86 12.04 -6.20
C PRO A 4 22.84 12.17 -5.06
N TRP A 5 22.74 13.34 -4.44
CA TRP A 5 21.76 13.61 -3.38
C TRP A 5 20.34 13.72 -3.94
N ILE A 6 20.18 14.33 -5.12
CA ILE A 6 18.89 14.35 -5.83
C ILE A 6 18.49 12.93 -6.23
N GLY A 7 19.42 12.14 -6.77
CA GLY A 7 19.18 10.74 -7.13
C GLY A 7 18.74 9.91 -5.93
N LEU A 8 19.42 10.06 -4.78
CA LEU A 8 19.06 9.40 -3.54
C LEU A 8 17.66 9.81 -3.05
N ALA A 9 17.32 11.10 -3.11
CA ALA A 9 15.99 11.58 -2.75
C ALA A 9 14.90 10.99 -3.65
N MET A 10 15.11 10.97 -4.98
CA MET A 10 14.19 10.33 -5.93
C MET A 10 14.01 8.84 -5.65
N PHE A 11 15.11 8.13 -5.39
CA PHE A 11 15.10 6.73 -5.01
C PHE A 11 14.29 6.49 -3.73
N VAL A 12 14.50 7.27 -2.68
CA VAL A 12 13.75 7.14 -1.42
C VAL A 12 12.26 7.44 -1.61
N ILE A 13 11.91 8.47 -2.39
CA ILE A 13 10.51 8.87 -2.65
C ILE A 13 9.76 7.83 -3.49
N SER A 14 10.45 7.04 -4.30
CA SER A 14 9.80 6.01 -5.13
C SER A 14 9.16 4.88 -4.30
N PHE A 15 9.71 4.54 -3.13
CA PHE A 15 9.17 3.51 -2.24
C PHE A 15 7.75 3.81 -1.75
N PRO A 16 7.47 4.97 -1.12
CA PRO A 16 6.12 5.30 -0.68
C PRO A 16 5.14 5.44 -1.86
N ILE A 17 5.59 5.85 -3.05
CA ILE A 17 4.75 5.89 -4.25
C ILE A 17 4.29 4.49 -4.64
N LEU A 18 5.22 3.53 -4.74
CA LEU A 18 4.91 2.13 -5.04
C LEU A 18 4.06 1.48 -3.94
N TRP A 19 4.42 1.73 -2.68
CA TRP A 19 3.72 1.22 -1.52
C TRP A 19 2.25 1.65 -1.50
N TRP A 20 2.01 2.96 -1.65
CA TRP A 20 0.67 3.55 -1.59
C TRP A 20 -0.19 3.13 -2.78
N ASN A 21 0.42 2.94 -3.94
CA ASN A 21 -0.29 2.44 -5.11
C ASN A 21 -0.89 1.05 -4.88
N GLU A 22 -0.11 0.15 -4.24
CA GLU A 22 -0.57 -1.21 -3.96
C GLU A 22 -1.72 -1.26 -2.96
N ARG A 23 -1.70 -0.35 -1.97
CA ARG A 23 -2.79 -0.18 -1.00
C ARG A 23 -4.13 0.13 -1.68
N ARG A 24 -4.12 1.04 -2.65
CA ARG A 24 -5.35 1.42 -3.39
C ARG A 24 -5.87 0.28 -4.24
N ALA A 25 -4.97 -0.41 -4.93
CA ALA A 25 -5.31 -1.56 -5.76
C ALA A 25 -5.96 -2.69 -4.93
N THR A 26 -5.56 -2.85 -3.67
CA THR A 26 -6.09 -3.88 -2.78
C THR A 26 -7.36 -3.47 -2.02
N GLY A 27 -7.53 -2.18 -1.69
CA GLY A 27 -8.66 -1.67 -0.92
C GLY A 27 -9.98 -1.53 -1.67
N GLN A 28 -9.96 -1.20 -2.97
CA GLN A 28 -11.19 -0.89 -3.72
C GLN A 28 -12.12 -2.10 -3.96
N ARG A 29 -11.63 -3.35 -3.82
CA ARG A 29 -12.47 -4.54 -4.04
C ARG A 29 -13.44 -4.84 -2.89
N ALA A 30 -13.19 -4.33 -1.68
CA ALA A 30 -14.01 -4.67 -0.51
C ALA A 30 -15.27 -3.80 -0.37
N SER A 31 -15.30 -2.63 -1.00
CA SER A 31 -16.32 -1.61 -0.75
C SER A 31 -17.26 -1.37 -1.93
N HIS A 32 -17.28 -2.24 -2.94
CA HIS A 32 -18.43 -2.25 -3.85
C HIS A 32 -19.51 -3.06 -3.14
N PRO A 33 -20.50 -2.44 -2.46
CA PRO A 33 -21.72 -3.16 -2.14
C PRO A 33 -22.19 -3.69 -3.48
N SER A 34 -22.28 -5.01 -3.61
CA SER A 34 -23.02 -5.65 -4.67
C SER A 34 -24.40 -5.00 -4.59
N GLY A 35 -24.63 -3.96 -5.41
CA GLY A 35 -25.94 -3.35 -5.51
C GLY A 35 -26.91 -4.49 -5.73
N PRO A 36 -28.07 -4.49 -5.03
CA PRO A 36 -29.00 -5.62 -5.01
C PRO A 36 -29.11 -6.15 -6.42
N ALA A 37 -28.58 -7.37 -6.61
CA ALA A 37 -28.35 -7.99 -7.90
C ALA A 37 -29.54 -7.67 -8.79
N ALA A 38 -29.32 -6.90 -9.85
CA ALA A 38 -30.31 -6.28 -10.72
C ALA A 38 -31.58 -7.14 -10.86
N GLY A 39 -32.44 -7.03 -9.85
CA GLY A 39 -33.76 -7.61 -9.81
C GLY A 39 -34.59 -6.62 -10.58
N GLY A 40 -35.13 -7.11 -11.69
CA GLY A 40 -35.95 -6.40 -12.66
C GLY A 40 -36.43 -5.02 -12.22
N SER A 41 -36.05 -4.02 -13.01
CA SER A 41 -36.75 -2.75 -13.08
C SER A 41 -38.23 -3.00 -13.39
N THR A 42 -39.05 -3.19 -12.36
CA THR A 42 -40.44 -2.75 -12.39
C THR A 42 -40.46 -1.39 -11.73
N VAL A 43 -40.22 -0.36 -12.55
CA VAL A 43 -40.45 1.05 -12.22
C VAL A 43 -41.87 1.18 -11.63
N PRO A 44 -42.05 1.49 -10.33
CA PRO A 44 -43.29 2.09 -9.90
C PRO A 44 -43.20 3.59 -10.25
N VAL A 45 -44.08 4.02 -11.14
CA VAL A 45 -44.37 5.42 -11.43
C VAL A 45 -44.68 6.13 -10.10
N VAL A 46 -43.73 6.88 -9.56
CA VAL A 46 -43.99 7.80 -8.44
C VAL A 46 -44.47 9.11 -9.06
N GLN A 47 -45.79 9.26 -9.01
CA GLN A 47 -46.52 10.48 -9.31
C GLN A 47 -46.04 11.60 -8.37
N GLY A 48 -45.76 12.76 -8.97
CA GLY A 48 -45.03 13.85 -8.33
C GLY A 48 -45.74 14.51 -7.15
N THR A 49 -44.93 15.14 -6.32
CA THR A 49 -45.36 16.23 -5.44
C THR A 49 -44.71 17.54 -5.89
N PRO A 50 -45.49 18.64 -5.98
CA PRO A 50 -44.97 19.94 -6.35
C PRO A 50 -44.08 20.50 -5.23
N VAL A 51 -42.85 20.86 -5.56
CA VAL A 51 -41.97 21.63 -4.67
C VAL A 51 -42.46 23.07 -4.62
N ASN A 52 -42.95 23.44 -3.45
CA ASN A 52 -43.23 24.79 -3.04
C ASN A 52 -41.90 25.56 -2.91
N LYS A 53 -41.67 26.52 -3.80
CA LYS A 53 -40.69 27.59 -3.61
C LYS A 53 -41.37 28.61 -2.70
N ASP A 54 -40.76 28.92 -1.56
CA ASP A 54 -40.70 30.26 -0.95
C ASP A 54 -40.16 30.17 0.48
N GLY A 55 -39.18 31.01 0.81
CA GLY A 55 -38.74 31.25 2.19
C GLY A 55 -37.29 31.73 2.34
N PRO A 56 -37.05 33.05 2.47
CA PRO A 56 -35.73 33.65 2.68
C PRO A 56 -35.43 33.96 4.17
N ASP A 57 -34.13 34.15 4.43
CA ASP A 57 -33.49 35.02 5.42
C ASP A 57 -33.83 34.95 6.92
N ASN A 58 -32.79 34.66 7.74
CA ASN A 58 -32.46 35.18 9.09
C ASN A 58 -31.72 34.09 9.90
N ALA A 59 -30.75 34.31 10.78
CA ALA A 59 -30.00 35.47 11.28
C ALA A 59 -28.76 34.86 11.97
N ARG A 60 -27.53 35.26 11.64
CA ARG A 60 -26.65 36.16 12.42
C ARG A 60 -26.99 36.31 13.92
N GLY A 61 -26.15 35.73 14.78
CA GLY A 61 -25.90 36.26 16.12
C GLY A 61 -25.57 35.22 17.20
N ALA A 62 -24.31 35.29 17.68
CA ALA A 62 -23.82 34.89 19.02
C ALA A 62 -23.99 33.39 19.38
N ASP A 63 -23.12 32.71 20.14
CA ASP A 63 -22.42 33.10 21.36
C ASP A 63 -21.09 32.34 21.47
N VAL A 64 -20.12 33.02 22.07
CA VAL A 64 -18.80 32.55 22.49
C VAL A 64 -18.93 32.04 23.94
N GLU A 65 -18.04 31.12 24.34
CA GLU A 65 -17.87 30.54 25.69
C GLU A 65 -18.71 29.31 26.09
N ALA A 66 -18.36 28.13 25.56
CA ALA A 66 -18.64 26.85 26.22
C ALA A 66 -17.65 25.71 25.84
N GLU A 67 -16.34 25.97 25.72
CA GLU A 67 -15.39 24.93 25.23
C GLU A 67 -14.54 24.21 26.31
N ALA A 68 -14.70 24.49 27.60
CA ALA A 68 -13.74 23.98 28.60
C ALA A 68 -14.15 22.70 29.36
N VAL A 69 -15.39 22.21 29.27
CA VAL A 69 -15.86 21.05 30.09
C VAL A 69 -16.23 19.82 29.25
N VAL A 70 -16.36 19.96 27.92
CA VAL A 70 -16.72 18.86 27.00
C VAL A 70 -15.53 17.94 26.65
N GLY A 71 -14.30 18.31 27.02
CA GLY A 71 -13.09 17.56 26.65
C GLY A 71 -12.90 16.21 27.34
N LYS A 72 -13.62 15.93 28.45
CA LYS A 72 -13.38 14.71 29.25
C LYS A 72 -14.39 13.59 29.00
N GLU A 73 -15.60 13.91 28.56
CA GLU A 73 -16.64 12.92 28.29
C GLU A 73 -16.53 12.33 26.87
N VAL A 74 -16.03 13.12 25.91
CA VAL A 74 -15.81 12.70 24.50
C VAL A 74 -14.75 11.59 24.40
N ALA A 75 -13.73 11.58 25.26
CA ALA A 75 -12.69 10.55 25.26
C ALA A 75 -13.21 9.15 25.69
N THR A 76 -14.33 9.08 26.42
CA THR A 76 -14.93 7.81 26.87
C THR A 76 -15.89 7.23 25.83
N THR A 77 -16.61 8.08 25.10
CA THR A 77 -17.56 7.66 24.06
C THR A 77 -16.85 7.05 22.85
N GLU A 78 -15.67 7.57 22.47
CA GLU A 78 -14.90 7.04 21.33
C GLU A 78 -14.42 5.59 21.54
N ARG A 79 -14.11 5.21 22.79
CA ARG A 79 -13.68 3.83 23.10
C ARG A 79 -14.79 2.79 22.98
N HIS A 80 -16.05 3.17 23.18
CA HIS A 80 -17.17 2.24 23.04
C HIS A 80 -17.52 1.96 21.57
N SER A 81 -17.30 2.93 20.69
CA SER A 81 -17.51 2.77 19.24
C SER A 81 -16.52 1.77 18.61
N LEU A 82 -15.26 1.77 19.08
CA LEU A 82 -14.21 0.86 18.58
C LEU A 82 -14.47 -0.63 18.84
N LEU A 83 -15.31 -0.96 19.84
CA LEU A 83 -15.66 -2.33 20.19
C LEU A 83 -16.74 -2.96 19.28
N GLN A 84 -17.41 -2.16 18.44
CA GLN A 84 -18.42 -2.65 17.50
C GLN A 84 -17.91 -2.82 16.06
N LEU A 85 -16.71 -2.33 15.76
CA LEU A 85 -16.13 -2.49 14.43
C LEU A 85 -15.75 -3.96 14.21
N SER A 86 -16.01 -4.44 12.99
CA SER A 86 -15.54 -5.77 12.59
C SER A 86 -14.01 -5.83 12.73
N PRO A 87 -13.41 -7.01 13.03
CA PRO A 87 -11.96 -7.16 13.16
C PRO A 87 -11.19 -6.61 11.95
N THR A 88 -11.80 -6.63 10.77
CA THR A 88 -11.28 -6.05 9.53
C THR A 88 -11.25 -4.52 9.53
N GLU A 89 -12.28 -3.86 10.05
CA GLU A 89 -12.35 -2.39 10.07
C GLU A 89 -11.41 -1.81 11.13
N ALA A 90 -11.35 -2.41 12.32
CA ALA A 90 -10.41 -2.00 13.37
C ALA A 90 -8.95 -2.13 12.90
N TYR A 91 -8.63 -3.18 12.14
CA TYR A 91 -7.33 -3.33 11.50
C TYR A 91 -7.07 -2.23 10.47
N GLN A 92 -8.04 -1.95 9.59
CA GLN A 92 -7.92 -0.92 8.56
C GLN A 92 -7.70 0.48 9.15
N GLU A 93 -8.38 0.79 10.25
CA GLU A 93 -8.20 2.02 11.03
C GLU A 93 -6.81 2.09 11.68
N GLY A 94 -6.32 0.98 12.24
CA GLY A 94 -4.96 0.89 12.75
C GLY A 94 -3.89 1.16 11.69
N VAL A 95 -4.07 0.62 10.48
CA VAL A 95 -3.19 0.88 9.33
C VAL A 95 -3.28 2.35 8.90
N ASN A 96 -4.48 2.92 8.80
CA ASN A 96 -4.66 4.35 8.49
C ASN A 96 -3.92 5.26 9.49
N ASN A 97 -4.08 4.99 10.79
CA ASN A 97 -3.43 5.77 11.85
C ASN A 97 -1.90 5.65 11.83
N PHE A 98 -1.37 4.46 11.54
CA PHE A 98 0.07 4.25 11.39
C PHE A 98 0.61 5.01 10.18
N GLU A 99 -0.08 4.93 9.05
CA GLU A 99 0.29 5.64 7.83
C GLU A 99 0.24 7.15 8.02
N ASP A 100 -0.77 7.69 8.67
CA ASP A 100 -0.86 9.13 8.93
C ASP A 100 0.31 9.65 9.79
N ARG A 101 0.89 8.79 10.65
CA ARG A 101 2.06 9.12 11.46
C ARG A 101 3.38 9.03 10.71
N ILE A 102 3.49 8.13 9.74
CA ILE A 102 4.71 7.96 8.92
C ILE A 102 4.71 8.92 7.72
N CYS A 103 3.54 9.19 7.15
CA CYS A 103 3.33 10.01 5.97
C CYS A 103 3.00 11.48 6.29
N THR A 104 3.39 11.96 7.47
CA THR A 104 3.33 13.37 7.86
C THR A 104 4.11 14.35 6.96
N PRO A 105 5.22 13.99 6.25
CA PRO A 105 5.92 14.97 5.44
C PRO A 105 5.10 15.47 4.24
N PHE A 106 5.36 16.73 3.87
CA PHE A 106 4.74 17.48 2.76
C PHE A 106 4.61 16.69 1.45
N TYR A 107 5.58 15.82 1.15
CA TYR A 107 5.62 15.01 -0.07
C TYR A 107 4.46 14.01 -0.17
N CYS A 108 4.04 13.36 0.93
CA CYS A 108 2.91 12.42 0.88
C CYS A 108 1.60 13.13 0.51
N ARG A 109 1.37 14.34 1.04
CA ARG A 109 0.18 15.15 0.72
C ARG A 109 0.17 15.60 -0.73
N ALA A 110 1.30 16.08 -1.25
CA ALA A 110 1.41 16.51 -2.65
C ALA A 110 1.14 15.35 -3.61
N VAL A 111 1.71 14.18 -3.33
CA VAL A 111 1.44 12.96 -4.10
C VAL A 111 -0.05 12.64 -4.04
N ARG A 112 -0.67 12.56 -2.85
CA ARG A 112 -2.11 12.27 -2.70
C ARG A 112 -3.00 13.21 -3.51
N GLN A 113 -2.70 14.51 -3.51
CA GLN A 113 -3.44 15.50 -4.30
C GLN A 113 -3.29 15.31 -5.81
N CYS A 114 -2.07 15.01 -6.30
CA CYS A 114 -1.87 14.65 -7.71
C CYS A 114 -2.66 13.40 -8.10
N PHE A 115 -2.76 12.43 -7.18
CA PHE A 115 -3.52 11.22 -7.40
C PHE A 115 -5.03 11.46 -7.49
N GLU A 116 -5.62 12.30 -6.63
CA GLU A 116 -7.07 12.57 -6.64
C GLU A 116 -7.54 13.30 -7.90
N LYS A 117 -6.66 14.02 -8.59
CA LYS A 117 -6.96 14.72 -9.84
C LYS A 117 -6.94 13.86 -11.09
N MET A 118 -6.50 12.61 -11.00
CA MET A 118 -6.40 11.74 -12.19
C MET A 118 -7.80 11.20 -12.56
N PRO A 119 -8.27 11.40 -13.81
CA PRO A 119 -9.58 10.92 -14.23
C PRO A 119 -9.64 9.40 -14.14
N GLU A 120 -10.73 8.89 -13.59
CA GLU A 120 -11.02 7.45 -13.61
C GLU A 120 -11.38 7.07 -15.06
N LEU A 121 -10.54 6.24 -15.69
CA LEU A 121 -10.89 5.60 -16.94
C LEU A 121 -11.79 4.41 -16.63
N ASP A 122 -13.09 4.63 -16.73
CA ASP A 122 -14.12 3.60 -16.57
C ASP A 122 -13.85 2.43 -17.54
N GLY A 123 -13.55 1.24 -17.00
CA GLY A 123 -13.40 0.00 -17.78
C GLY A 123 -12.03 -0.67 -17.71
N TYR A 124 -10.97 0.03 -17.29
CA TYR A 124 -9.63 -0.55 -17.09
C TYR A 124 -9.12 -0.27 -15.67
N GLY A 125 -9.71 -0.96 -14.68
CA GLY A 125 -9.35 -0.83 -13.26
C GLY A 125 -7.86 -1.05 -12.94
N ASP A 126 -7.11 -1.66 -13.87
CA ASP A 126 -5.70 -1.97 -13.67
C ASP A 126 -4.72 -0.96 -14.31
N CYS A 127 -5.12 -0.18 -15.33
CA CYS A 127 -4.19 0.68 -16.08
C CYS A 127 -3.51 1.72 -15.18
N ARG A 128 -4.27 2.33 -14.26
CA ARG A 128 -3.74 3.30 -13.29
C ARG A 128 -2.70 2.66 -12.38
N THR A 129 -2.99 1.47 -11.86
CA THR A 129 -2.09 0.72 -10.97
C THR A 129 -0.78 0.38 -11.67
N TYR A 130 -0.85 -0.13 -12.91
CA TYR A 130 0.33 -0.45 -13.70
C TYR A 130 1.14 0.79 -14.06
N PHE A 131 0.49 1.91 -14.39
CA PHE A 131 1.17 3.17 -14.67
C PHE A 131 2.03 3.62 -13.48
N PHE A 132 1.49 3.60 -12.26
CA PHE A 132 2.26 3.98 -11.07
C PHE A 132 3.36 2.99 -10.71
N ARG A 133 3.17 1.69 -11.00
CA ARG A 133 4.24 0.70 -10.85
C ARG A 133 5.40 1.01 -11.78
N VAL A 134 5.12 1.28 -13.06
CA VAL A 134 6.13 1.65 -14.05
C VAL A 134 6.80 2.97 -13.65
N LEU A 135 6.03 3.97 -13.24
CA LEU A 135 6.55 5.26 -12.79
C LEU A 135 7.49 5.12 -11.58
N GLY A 136 7.10 4.31 -10.58
CA GLY A 136 7.92 4.04 -9.41
C GLY A 136 9.23 3.32 -9.76
N VAL A 137 9.18 2.30 -10.63
CA VAL A 137 10.38 1.60 -11.14
C VAL A 137 11.31 2.56 -11.87
N MET A 138 10.76 3.41 -12.74
CA MET A 138 11.55 4.39 -13.49
C MET A 138 12.19 5.40 -12.55
N MET A 139 11.46 5.86 -11.54
CA MET A 139 11.98 6.79 -10.54
C MET A 139 13.09 6.15 -9.67
N MET A 140 12.95 4.86 -9.31
CA MET A 140 14.03 4.09 -8.68
C MET A 140 15.26 3.99 -9.57
N PHE A 141 15.06 3.60 -10.83
CA PHE A 141 16.14 3.43 -11.80
C PHE A 141 16.90 4.74 -12.01
N THR A 142 16.20 5.84 -12.31
CA THR A 142 16.81 7.16 -12.48
C THR A 142 17.50 7.64 -11.21
N GLY A 143 16.93 7.35 -10.03
CA GLY A 143 17.56 7.68 -8.75
C GLY A 143 18.89 6.97 -8.52
N ILE A 144 18.95 5.67 -8.81
CA ILE A 144 20.19 4.87 -8.72
C ILE A 144 21.21 5.32 -9.78
N ASP A 145 20.77 5.57 -11.01
CA ASP A 145 21.62 6.05 -12.10
C ASP A 145 22.29 7.40 -11.76
N MET A 146 21.50 8.36 -11.26
CA MET A 146 22.01 9.64 -10.77
C MET A 146 22.95 9.49 -9.58
N PHE A 147 22.71 8.52 -8.69
CA PHE A 147 23.58 8.23 -7.56
C PHE A 147 24.93 7.63 -8.00
N LEU A 148 24.93 6.79 -9.05
CA LEU A 148 26.14 6.19 -9.62
C LEU A 148 26.92 7.15 -10.52
N SER A 149 26.33 8.27 -10.96
CA SER A 149 26.96 9.28 -11.82
C SER A 149 28.39 9.69 -11.43
N PRO A 150 28.72 9.94 -10.15
CA PRO A 150 30.11 10.25 -9.75
C PRO A 150 31.07 9.08 -10.01
N THR A 151 30.61 7.85 -9.81
CA THR A 151 31.39 6.63 -10.13
C THR A 151 31.62 6.52 -11.63
N TYR A 152 30.63 6.84 -12.47
CA TYR A 152 30.80 6.89 -13.93
C TYR A 152 31.91 7.86 -14.33
N PHE A 153 31.96 9.05 -13.74
CA PHE A 153 33.00 10.04 -14.04
C PHE A 153 34.41 9.53 -13.70
N LEU A 154 34.57 8.86 -12.55
CA LEU A 154 35.85 8.25 -12.16
C LEU A 154 36.27 7.15 -13.13
N VAL A 155 35.34 6.28 -13.53
CA VAL A 155 35.64 5.18 -14.44
C VAL A 155 35.90 5.67 -15.86
N HIS A 156 35.26 6.75 -16.30
CA HIS A 156 35.51 7.34 -17.61
C HIS A 156 36.92 7.94 -17.74
N SER A 157 37.59 8.24 -16.61
CA SER A 157 39.01 8.59 -16.61
C SER A 157 39.92 7.42 -17.08
N LEU A 158 39.39 6.19 -17.14
CA LEU A 158 40.05 5.02 -17.74
C LEU A 158 39.64 4.93 -19.22
N TRP A 159 40.43 5.57 -20.08
CA TRP A 159 40.23 5.83 -21.51
C TRP A 159 39.38 4.81 -22.30
N PHE A 160 39.68 3.51 -22.23
CA PHE A 160 38.95 2.48 -22.99
C PHE A 160 37.91 1.71 -22.16
N PHE A 161 38.13 1.58 -20.85
CA PHE A 161 37.24 0.80 -19.97
C PHE A 161 35.94 1.54 -19.61
N GLY A 162 35.91 2.87 -19.81
CA GLY A 162 34.77 3.72 -19.54
C GLY A 162 33.44 3.19 -20.07
N PHE A 163 33.37 2.84 -21.36
CA PHE A 163 32.12 2.41 -22.00
C PHE A 163 31.63 1.03 -21.54
N ILE A 164 32.56 0.07 -21.37
CA ILE A 164 32.22 -1.30 -20.96
C ILE A 164 31.67 -1.30 -19.54
N VAL A 165 32.35 -0.57 -18.64
CA VAL A 165 31.93 -0.48 -17.25
C VAL A 165 30.66 0.37 -17.13
N ALA A 166 30.51 1.43 -17.92
CA ALA A 166 29.30 2.23 -17.92
C ALA A 166 28.06 1.41 -18.30
N GLY A 167 28.16 0.58 -19.35
CA GLY A 167 27.09 -0.33 -19.74
C GLY A 167 26.76 -1.35 -18.63
N HIS A 168 27.78 -1.92 -17.98
CA HIS A 168 27.57 -2.84 -16.86
C HIS A 168 26.91 -2.18 -15.65
N LEU A 169 27.33 -0.98 -15.27
CA LEU A 169 26.73 -0.23 -14.17
C LEU A 169 25.25 0.09 -14.46
N ALA A 170 24.90 0.42 -15.71
CA ALA A 170 23.52 0.70 -16.09
C ALA A 170 22.64 -0.56 -16.01
N LEU A 171 23.16 -1.71 -16.46
CA LEU A 171 22.47 -3.00 -16.32
C LEU A 171 22.33 -3.42 -14.85
N CYS A 172 23.36 -3.19 -14.03
CA CYS A 172 23.30 -3.42 -12.59
C CYS A 172 22.25 -2.53 -11.92
N ALA A 173 22.16 -1.25 -12.29
CA ALA A 173 21.15 -0.31 -11.79
C ALA A 173 19.73 -0.71 -12.20
N CYS A 174 19.54 -1.12 -13.45
CA CYS A 174 18.25 -1.64 -13.93
C CYS A 174 17.83 -2.91 -13.18
N LYS A 175 18.75 -3.86 -13.02
CA LYS A 175 18.50 -5.10 -12.27
C LYS A 175 18.15 -4.82 -10.81
N SER A 176 18.89 -3.94 -10.13
CA SER A 176 18.62 -3.59 -8.73
C SER A 176 17.28 -2.86 -8.58
N ALA A 177 16.95 -1.91 -9.47
CA ALA A 177 15.66 -1.23 -9.48
C ALA A 177 14.49 -2.21 -9.65
N CYS A 178 14.60 -3.16 -10.58
CA CYS A 178 13.59 -4.20 -10.77
C CYS A 178 13.40 -5.07 -9.51
N MET A 179 14.50 -5.53 -8.89
CA MET A 179 14.43 -6.37 -7.69
C MET A 179 13.87 -5.63 -6.48
N LEU A 180 14.27 -4.37 -6.29
CA LEU A 180 13.76 -3.52 -5.21
C LEU A 180 12.30 -3.15 -5.40
N SER A 181 11.86 -2.91 -6.64
CA SER A 181 10.46 -2.67 -6.94
C SER A 181 9.59 -3.89 -6.66
N ILE A 182 9.99 -5.08 -7.14
CA ILE A 182 9.29 -6.33 -6.85
C ILE A 182 9.24 -6.58 -5.34
N GLY A 183 10.35 -6.37 -4.64
CA GLY A 183 10.42 -6.47 -3.18
C GLY A 183 9.43 -5.51 -2.50
N THR A 184 9.39 -4.24 -2.93
CA THR A 184 8.49 -3.23 -2.36
C THR A 184 7.03 -3.60 -2.57
N ILE A 185 6.67 -4.08 -3.77
CA ILE A 185 5.31 -4.55 -4.08
C ILE A 185 4.96 -5.77 -3.24
N ALA A 186 5.87 -6.75 -3.13
CA ALA A 186 5.67 -7.95 -2.33
C ALA A 186 5.50 -7.64 -0.84
N THR A 187 6.37 -6.81 -0.27
CA THR A 187 6.27 -6.38 1.14
C THR A 187 4.99 -5.60 1.39
N SER A 188 4.59 -4.73 0.46
CA SER A 188 3.31 -4.03 0.55
C SER A 188 2.13 -5.01 0.53
N TYR A 189 2.15 -6.00 -0.35
CA TYR A 189 1.08 -7.00 -0.44
C TYR A 189 0.97 -7.84 0.84
N VAL A 190 2.11 -8.24 1.41
CA VAL A 190 2.21 -8.98 2.68
C VAL A 190 1.62 -8.15 3.83
N ILE A 191 1.99 -6.87 3.94
CA ILE A 191 1.53 -6.01 5.03
C ILE A 191 0.05 -5.67 4.91
N HIS A 192 -0.45 -5.37 3.72
CA HIS A 192 -1.86 -5.02 3.53
C HIS A 192 -2.82 -6.23 3.59
N ARG A 193 -2.30 -7.46 3.53
CA ARG A 193 -3.10 -8.69 3.60
C ARG A 193 -2.50 -9.68 4.61
N PRO A 194 -2.49 -9.35 5.91
CA PRO A 194 -1.89 -10.21 6.94
C PRO A 194 -2.54 -11.58 7.00
N GLY A 195 -3.82 -11.70 6.63
CA GLY A 195 -4.53 -12.98 6.53
C GLY A 195 -3.88 -13.97 5.56
N ILE A 196 -3.40 -13.49 4.40
CA ILE A 196 -2.68 -14.35 3.42
C ILE A 196 -1.34 -14.80 4.02
N VAL A 197 -0.66 -13.92 4.72
CA VAL A 197 0.64 -14.21 5.36
C VAL A 197 0.48 -15.25 6.46
N LEU A 198 -0.51 -15.08 7.33
CA LEU A 198 -0.84 -16.05 8.38
C LEU A 198 -1.23 -17.39 7.78
N PHE A 199 -2.02 -17.40 6.70
CA PHE A 199 -2.38 -18.63 5.99
C PHE A 199 -1.15 -19.34 5.40
N LEU A 200 -0.23 -18.60 4.77
CA LEU A 200 1.00 -19.15 4.22
C LEU A 200 1.93 -19.68 5.32
N ALA A 201 2.11 -18.91 6.40
CA ALA A 201 2.93 -19.31 7.53
C ALA A 201 2.39 -20.57 8.22
N THR A 202 1.08 -20.62 8.48
CA THR A 202 0.42 -21.81 9.05
C THR A 202 0.51 -23.01 8.12
N SER A 203 0.38 -22.81 6.80
CA SER A 203 0.56 -23.87 5.80
C SER A 203 1.99 -24.43 5.81
N ILE A 204 3.01 -23.56 5.87
CA ILE A 204 4.42 -23.99 5.94
C ILE A 204 4.66 -24.79 7.22
N VAL A 205 4.24 -24.29 8.38
CA VAL A 205 4.40 -25.00 9.66
C VAL A 205 3.66 -26.35 9.63
N GLY A 206 2.45 -26.39 9.08
CA GLY A 206 1.67 -27.62 8.92
C GLY A 206 2.36 -28.66 8.05
N VAL A 207 2.87 -28.26 6.89
CA VAL A 207 3.63 -29.17 5.98
C VAL A 207 4.93 -29.62 6.62
N SER A 208 5.66 -28.73 7.31
CA SER A 208 6.89 -29.10 8.02
C SER A 208 6.62 -30.08 9.17
N ALA A 209 5.58 -29.87 9.96
CA ALA A 209 5.18 -30.79 11.04
C ALA A 209 4.75 -32.16 10.49
N LEU A 210 4.00 -32.17 9.39
CA LEU A 210 3.59 -33.39 8.70
C LEU A 210 4.80 -34.14 8.12
N SER A 211 5.74 -33.42 7.50
CA SER A 211 6.98 -33.99 6.99
C SER A 211 7.84 -34.59 8.11
N LEU A 212 7.94 -33.93 9.26
CA LEU A 212 8.63 -34.48 10.44
C LEU A 212 7.91 -35.71 10.96
N TYR A 213 6.58 -35.70 11.04
CA TYR A 213 5.78 -36.85 11.48
C TYR A 213 6.00 -38.09 10.59
N TYR A 214 6.03 -37.92 9.26
CA TYR A 214 6.27 -39.03 8.34
C TYR A 214 7.73 -39.45 8.21
N ASN A 215 8.69 -38.54 8.42
CA ASN A 215 10.12 -38.83 8.36
C ASN A 215 10.73 -39.20 9.72
N VAL A 216 9.94 -39.29 10.82
CA VAL A 216 10.45 -39.89 12.07
C VAL A 216 10.87 -41.32 11.73
N PRO A 217 12.17 -41.61 11.65
CA PRO A 217 12.59 -42.91 11.22
C PRO A 217 12.22 -43.88 12.33
N THR A 218 11.63 -45.01 11.97
CA THR A 218 11.34 -46.12 12.89
C THR A 218 12.63 -46.84 13.33
N HIS A 219 13.73 -46.11 13.58
CA HIS A 219 15.01 -46.65 14.05
C HIS A 219 14.86 -47.38 15.40
N GLY A 220 13.82 -47.06 16.19
CA GLY A 220 13.49 -47.81 17.40
C GLY A 220 12.98 -49.23 17.14
N ALA A 221 12.32 -49.49 16.00
CA ALA A 221 11.80 -50.82 15.68
C ALA A 221 12.91 -51.79 15.24
N ALA A 222 13.94 -51.29 14.55
CA ALA A 222 15.09 -52.10 14.14
C ALA A 222 16.02 -52.45 15.31
N ALA A 223 16.24 -51.52 16.25
CA ALA A 223 17.08 -51.78 17.42
C ALA A 223 16.46 -52.83 18.37
N ALA A 224 15.13 -52.90 18.47
CA ALA A 224 14.44 -53.91 19.28
C ALA A 224 14.48 -55.33 18.67
N ALA A 225 14.66 -55.46 17.35
CA ALA A 225 14.76 -56.74 16.67
C ALA A 225 16.16 -57.37 16.74
N ALA A 226 17.22 -56.57 16.90
CA ALA A 226 18.61 -57.05 16.95
C ALA A 226 19.02 -57.68 18.29
N HIS A 227 18.17 -57.58 19.33
CA HIS A 227 18.43 -58.12 20.67
C HIS A 227 17.65 -59.41 20.99
N ARG A 228 16.97 -60.01 20.00
CA ARG A 228 16.36 -61.34 20.08
C ARG A 228 17.14 -62.32 19.22
#